data_AF-Q2T8V5-F1
#
_entry.id   AF-Q2T8V5-F1
#
_cell.length_a   1.000
_cell.length_b   1.000
_cell.length_c   1.000
_cell.angle_alpha   90.00
_cell.angle_beta   90.00
_cell.angle_gamma   90.00
#
_symmetry.space_group_name_H-M   'P 1'
#
loop_
_entity.id
_entity.type
_entity.pdbx_description
1 polymer ?
#
loop_
_entity_poly.entity_id
_entity_poly.type
_entity_poly.pdbx_seq_one_letter_code
_entity_poly.pdbx_strand_id
1 'polypeptide(L)'
;MSNGSIGAGAGAWTAAAGQAARMPGIAARPAADESDERKATYAAEQFEALFASQMLREMRNAIREISPEGSMFRDAIGSGLMDMMDGAIAQALATQRAFGIADFVLAQIAPAGAQAGAAAR
;
A
#
# COMPACT_ATOMS: atom_id res chain seq x y z
N MET A 1 9.69 -71.66 -8.74
CA MET A 1 10.56 -71.02 -9.75
C MET A 1 9.73 -69.97 -10.49
N SER A 2 10.34 -68.86 -10.93
CA SER A 2 9.88 -67.74 -11.82
C SER A 2 8.48 -67.78 -12.47
N ASN A 3 7.78 -66.67 -12.79
CA ASN A 3 8.08 -65.21 -12.88
C ASN A 3 6.74 -64.40 -12.73
N GLY A 4 6.64 -63.05 -12.78
CA GLY A 4 7.64 -61.96 -12.86
C GLY A 4 7.25 -60.82 -13.83
N SER A 5 6.75 -59.67 -13.30
CA SER A 5 6.29 -58.42 -13.98
C SER A 5 5.18 -58.59 -15.07
N ILE A 6 4.43 -57.61 -15.61
CA ILE A 6 4.44 -56.13 -15.80
C ILE A 6 2.95 -55.66 -15.72
N GLY A 7 2.48 -54.42 -15.48
CA GLY A 7 3.09 -53.10 -15.14
C GLY A 7 2.41 -51.93 -15.91
N ALA A 8 1.95 -50.87 -15.21
CA ALA A 8 1.18 -49.69 -15.70
C ALA A 8 -0.24 -49.98 -16.26
N GLY A 9 -1.22 -49.05 -16.29
CA GLY A 9 -1.29 -47.67 -15.78
C GLY A 9 -2.50 -46.91 -16.39
N ALA A 10 -2.90 -45.78 -15.76
CA ALA A 10 -3.97 -44.85 -16.18
C ALA A 10 -5.44 -45.37 -16.15
N GLY A 11 -6.42 -44.57 -15.72
CA GLY A 11 -6.35 -43.24 -15.12
C GLY A 11 -7.66 -42.81 -14.45
N ALA A 12 -7.57 -42.36 -13.20
CA ALA A 12 -8.70 -41.83 -12.44
C ALA A 12 -8.67 -40.28 -12.48
N TRP A 13 -9.42 -39.68 -13.40
CA TRP A 13 -9.63 -38.23 -13.44
C TRP A 13 -10.70 -37.82 -12.42
N THR A 14 -10.33 -37.80 -11.14
CA THR A 14 -11.16 -37.25 -10.06
C THR A 14 -10.32 -36.34 -9.16
N ALA A 15 -10.85 -35.14 -8.87
CA ALA A 15 -10.27 -34.10 -8.02
C ALA A 15 -9.09 -33.28 -8.59
N ALA A 16 -9.31 -32.57 -9.70
CA ALA A 16 -8.54 -31.38 -10.07
C ALA A 16 -9.18 -30.08 -9.53
N ALA A 17 -9.52 -30.07 -8.24
CA ALA A 17 -10.02 -28.89 -7.51
C ALA A 17 -9.18 -28.67 -6.25
N GLY A 18 -7.88 -28.42 -6.45
CA GLY A 18 -6.93 -28.44 -5.33
C GLY A 18 -5.50 -28.00 -5.61
N GLN A 19 -5.23 -27.25 -6.69
CA GLN A 19 -3.87 -26.77 -6.96
C GLN A 19 -3.85 -25.39 -7.64
N ALA A 20 -4.47 -24.40 -7.00
CA ALA A 20 -3.96 -23.03 -7.13
C ALA A 20 -2.53 -23.04 -6.58
N ALA A 21 -1.55 -22.84 -7.46
CA ALA A 21 -0.14 -23.00 -7.11
C ALA A 21 0.23 -22.05 -5.97
N ARG A 22 0.53 -22.62 -4.79
CA ARG A 22 1.14 -21.89 -3.68
C ARG A 22 2.56 -21.50 -4.13
N MET A 23 2.72 -20.27 -4.61
CA MET A 23 4.04 -19.71 -4.86
C MET A 23 4.86 -19.77 -3.56
N PRO A 24 6.02 -20.46 -3.55
CA PRO A 24 6.87 -20.50 -2.36
C PRO A 24 7.58 -19.15 -2.25
N GLY A 25 7.11 -18.29 -1.35
CA GLY A 25 7.69 -16.93 -1.24
C GLY A 25 7.09 -16.03 -0.17
N ILE A 26 5.89 -16.31 0.34
CA ILE A 26 5.32 -15.60 1.50
C ILE A 26 5.09 -16.63 2.61
N ALA A 27 6.11 -16.82 3.45
CA ALA A 27 5.92 -17.48 4.74
C ALA A 27 4.82 -16.72 5.50
N ALA A 28 3.89 -17.45 6.11
CA ALA A 28 2.86 -16.83 6.94
C ALA A 28 3.56 -16.01 8.03
N ARG A 29 3.47 -14.67 7.94
CA ARG A 29 4.01 -13.78 8.97
C ARG A 29 3.38 -14.17 10.31
N PRO A 30 4.15 -14.23 11.40
CA PRO A 30 3.55 -14.40 12.72
C PRO A 30 2.50 -13.31 12.93
N ALA A 31 1.45 -13.62 13.72
CA ALA A 31 0.46 -12.63 14.09
C ALA A 31 1.16 -11.40 14.66
N ALA A 32 0.81 -10.21 14.15
CA ALA A 32 1.43 -8.97 14.60
C ALA A 32 1.05 -8.73 16.06
N ASP A 33 1.99 -8.21 16.85
CA ASP A 33 1.69 -7.69 18.18
C ASP A 33 1.00 -6.32 18.07
N GLU A 34 0.24 -5.94 19.08
CA GLU A 34 -0.44 -4.64 19.18
C GLU A 34 0.58 -3.47 19.10
N SER A 35 1.83 -3.70 19.53
CA SER A 35 2.96 -2.76 19.32
C SER A 35 3.28 -2.54 17.84
N ASP A 36 3.23 -3.59 17.02
CA ASP A 36 3.58 -3.54 15.60
C ASP A 36 2.43 -3.00 14.74
N GLU A 37 1.18 -3.28 15.10
CA GLU A 37 0.00 -2.67 14.47
C GLU A 37 -0.01 -1.14 14.67
N ARG A 38 0.33 -0.65 15.87
CA ARG A 38 0.50 0.79 16.14
C ARG A 38 1.64 1.41 15.34
N LYS A 39 2.79 0.75 15.24
CA LYS A 39 3.93 1.23 14.41
C LYS A 39 3.57 1.28 12.93
N ALA A 40 2.88 0.25 12.43
CA ALA A 40 2.40 0.20 11.05
C ALA A 40 1.40 1.33 10.78
N THR A 41 0.47 1.58 11.70
CA THR A 41 -0.52 2.67 11.63
C THR A 41 0.16 4.04 11.52
N TYR A 42 1.08 4.33 12.45
CA TYR A 42 1.85 5.57 12.42
C TYR A 42 2.70 5.70 11.14
N ALA A 43 3.37 4.64 10.70
CA ALA A 43 4.16 4.66 9.47
C ALA A 43 3.31 4.91 8.21
N ALA A 44 2.09 4.36 8.16
CA ALA A 44 1.14 4.56 7.07
C ALA A 44 0.62 6.01 7.02
N GLU A 45 0.34 6.62 8.19
CA GLU A 45 -0.05 8.03 8.30
C GLU A 45 1.09 8.97 7.88
N GLN A 46 2.34 8.69 8.31
CA GLN A 46 3.50 9.46 7.87
C GLN A 46 3.79 9.30 6.36
N PHE A 47 3.47 8.14 5.76
CA PHE A 47 3.55 7.94 4.32
C PHE A 47 2.49 8.76 3.56
N GLU A 48 1.24 8.80 4.05
CA GLU A 48 0.19 9.65 3.47
C GLU A 48 0.55 11.14 3.58
N ALA A 49 1.13 11.60 4.70
CA ALA A 49 1.61 12.96 4.87
C ALA A 49 2.73 13.32 3.87
N LEU A 50 3.71 12.42 3.68
CA LEU A 50 4.77 12.63 2.70
C LEU A 50 4.19 12.74 1.28
N PHE A 51 3.29 11.82 0.91
CA PHE A 51 2.64 11.81 -0.40
C PHE A 51 1.81 13.08 -0.65
N ALA A 52 0.98 13.49 0.32
CA ALA A 52 0.18 14.70 0.21
C ALA A 52 1.06 15.96 0.07
N SER A 53 2.17 16.05 0.81
CA SER A 53 3.11 17.18 0.69
C SER A 53 3.77 17.23 -0.70
N GLN A 54 4.11 16.07 -1.29
CA GLN A 54 4.62 16.00 -2.65
C GLN A 54 3.57 16.44 -3.67
N MET A 55 2.32 15.97 -3.56
CA MET A 55 1.26 16.37 -4.48
C MET A 55 0.98 17.88 -4.43
N LEU A 56 0.90 18.47 -3.24
CA LEU A 56 0.71 19.93 -3.09
C LEU A 56 1.86 20.71 -3.74
N ARG A 57 3.10 20.25 -3.54
CA ARG A 57 4.29 20.82 -4.20
C ARG A 57 4.25 20.68 -5.72
N GLU A 58 3.87 19.52 -6.26
CA GLU A 58 3.77 19.35 -7.72
C GLU A 58 2.64 20.18 -8.35
N MET A 59 1.48 20.29 -7.69
CA MET A 59 0.42 21.19 -8.12
C MET A 59 0.92 22.65 -8.19
N ARG A 60 1.69 23.08 -7.19
CA ARG A 60 2.31 24.41 -7.13
C ARG A 60 3.37 24.61 -8.22
N ASN A 61 4.19 23.59 -8.49
CA ASN A 61 5.17 23.59 -9.58
C ASN A 61 4.49 23.69 -10.96
N ALA A 62 3.41 22.94 -11.19
CA ALA A 62 2.63 23.02 -12.42
C ALA A 62 2.02 24.42 -12.63
N ILE A 63 1.48 25.04 -11.58
CA ILE A 63 0.97 26.42 -11.62
C ILE A 63 2.08 27.44 -11.95
N ARG A 64 3.31 27.22 -11.46
CA ARG A 64 4.48 28.08 -11.74
C ARG A 64 4.92 28.03 -13.18
N GLU A 65 4.94 26.84 -13.77
CA GLU A 65 5.34 26.63 -15.16
C GLU A 65 4.39 27.36 -16.13
N ILE A 66 3.08 27.18 -15.95
CA ILE A 66 2.04 27.77 -16.81
C ILE A 66 1.75 29.25 -16.53
N SER A 67 2.27 29.82 -15.44
CA SER A 67 2.06 31.23 -15.10
C SER A 67 2.68 32.18 -16.14
N PRO A 68 2.20 33.43 -16.30
CA PRO A 68 2.87 34.43 -17.14
C PRO A 68 4.19 34.95 -16.54
N GLU A 69 5.06 35.54 -17.36
CA GLU A 69 6.26 36.23 -16.86
C GLU A 69 5.89 37.46 -16.02
N GLY A 70 6.60 37.68 -14.91
CA GLY A 70 6.24 38.68 -13.90
C GLY A 70 5.05 38.32 -12.99
N SER A 71 4.50 37.10 -13.07
CA SER A 71 3.46 36.62 -12.16
C SER A 71 4.02 36.33 -10.75
N MET A 72 3.34 36.84 -9.72
CA MET A 72 3.63 36.57 -8.30
C MET A 72 3.70 35.08 -7.93
N PHE A 73 3.09 34.20 -8.74
CA PHE A 73 3.14 32.77 -8.52
C PHE A 73 4.51 32.16 -8.88
N ARG A 74 5.23 32.73 -9.87
CA ARG A 74 6.58 32.28 -10.25
C ARG A 74 7.63 32.57 -9.18
N ASP A 75 7.48 33.65 -8.42
CA ASP A 75 8.55 34.11 -7.55
C ASP A 75 8.88 33.09 -6.45
N ALA A 76 10.16 32.74 -6.37
CA ALA A 76 10.68 31.74 -5.44
C ALA A 76 10.91 32.28 -4.01
N ILE A 77 10.79 33.59 -3.80
CA ILE A 77 11.21 34.29 -2.57
C ILE A 77 10.49 33.77 -1.31
N GLY A 78 9.30 33.18 -1.45
CA GLY A 78 8.54 32.55 -0.36
C GLY A 78 8.53 31.01 -0.34
N SER A 79 9.33 30.31 -1.16
CA SER A 79 9.16 28.85 -1.35
C SER A 79 9.34 28.05 -0.06
N GLY A 80 10.38 28.30 0.74
CA GLY A 80 10.64 27.54 1.97
C GLY A 80 9.55 27.68 3.04
N LEU A 81 8.89 28.84 3.14
CA LEU A 81 7.73 29.01 4.03
C LEU A 81 6.49 28.27 3.49
N MET A 82 6.32 28.26 2.17
CA MET A 82 5.25 27.50 1.50
C MET A 82 5.47 25.98 1.61
N ASP A 83 6.70 25.48 1.49
CA ASP A 83 7.03 24.07 1.71
C ASP A 83 6.72 23.65 3.17
N MET A 84 7.02 24.52 4.15
CA MET A 84 6.68 24.29 5.56
C MET A 84 5.15 24.29 5.78
N MET A 85 4.42 25.18 5.10
CA MET A 85 2.96 25.23 5.13
C MET A 85 2.34 23.98 4.47
N ASP A 86 2.87 23.54 3.33
CA ASP A 86 2.43 22.33 2.64
C ASP A 86 2.66 21.07 3.49
N GLY A 87 3.78 21.00 4.21
CA GLY A 87 4.04 19.95 5.21
C GLY A 87 3.00 19.94 6.34
N ALA A 88 2.65 21.12 6.89
CA ALA A 88 1.64 21.22 7.94
C ALA A 88 0.22 20.86 7.46
N ILE A 89 -0.17 21.30 6.25
CA ILE A 89 -1.45 20.94 5.62
C ILE A 89 -1.50 19.44 5.33
N ALA A 90 -0.42 18.88 4.78
CA ALA A 90 -0.33 17.46 4.47
C ALA A 90 -0.44 16.57 5.71
N GLN A 91 0.21 16.96 6.83
CA GLN A 91 0.08 16.24 8.10
C GLN A 91 -1.37 16.28 8.62
N ALA A 92 -2.04 17.43 8.54
CA ALA A 92 -3.44 17.56 8.97
C ALA A 92 -4.39 16.69 8.12
N LEU A 93 -4.19 16.64 6.80
CA LEU A 93 -4.96 15.79 5.89
C LEU A 93 -4.73 14.29 6.15
N ALA A 94 -3.47 13.88 6.36
CA ALA A 94 -3.12 12.51 6.67
C ALA A 94 -3.67 12.03 8.02
N THR A 95 -3.64 12.87 9.05
CA THR A 95 -4.29 12.58 10.35
C THR A 95 -5.81 12.41 10.21
N GLN A 96 -6.44 13.06 9.23
CA GLN A 96 -7.85 12.89 8.91
C GLN A 96 -8.13 11.71 7.96
N ARG A 97 -7.09 10.99 7.49
CA ARG A 97 -7.17 9.94 6.46
C ARG A 97 -7.88 10.39 5.19
N ALA A 98 -7.69 11.66 4.82
CA ALA A 98 -8.44 12.32 3.76
C ALA A 98 -8.23 11.68 2.37
N PHE A 99 -7.11 10.97 2.15
CA PHE A 99 -6.84 10.26 0.90
C PHE A 99 -7.03 8.73 1.01
N GLY A 100 -7.17 8.18 2.23
CA GLY A 100 -7.33 6.74 2.46
C GLY A 100 -6.11 5.88 2.05
N ILE A 101 -4.95 6.50 1.85
CA ILE A 101 -3.71 5.82 1.44
C ILE A 101 -3.15 5.05 2.64
N ALA A 102 -3.23 5.62 3.85
CA ALA A 102 -2.86 4.95 5.08
C ALA A 102 -3.68 3.66 5.26
N ASP A 103 -5.00 3.70 5.08
CA ASP A 103 -5.89 2.53 5.14
C ASP A 103 -5.54 1.47 4.09
N PHE A 104 -5.29 1.89 2.84
CA PHE A 104 -4.88 0.96 1.78
C PHE A 104 -3.55 0.27 2.10
N VAL A 105 -2.53 1.03 2.53
CA VAL A 105 -1.22 0.48 2.90
C VAL A 105 -1.35 -0.50 4.09
N LEU A 106 -2.15 -0.17 5.09
CA LEU A 106 -2.44 -1.08 6.21
C LEU A 106 -3.14 -2.36 5.75
N ALA A 107 -4.12 -2.26 4.85
CA ALA A 107 -4.82 -3.42 4.29
C ALA A 107 -3.91 -4.35 3.47
N GLN A 108 -2.83 -3.85 2.88
CA GLN A 108 -1.80 -4.65 2.21
C GLN A 108 -0.76 -5.26 3.17
N ILE A 109 -0.48 -4.60 4.30
CA ILE A 109 0.46 -5.07 5.33
C ILE A 109 -0.19 -6.14 6.24
N ALA A 110 -1.51 -6.07 6.42
CA ALA A 110 -2.29 -7.03 7.19
C ALA A 110 -2.19 -8.46 6.60
N PRO A 111 -2.12 -9.51 7.45
CA PRO A 111 -2.13 -10.88 6.97
C PRO A 111 -3.45 -11.19 6.25
N ALA A 112 -3.39 -11.93 5.14
CA ALA A 112 -4.48 -12.17 4.20
C ALA A 112 -5.73 -12.92 4.75
N GLY A 113 -5.81 -13.14 6.07
CA GLY A 113 -7.01 -13.63 6.77
C GLY A 113 -7.89 -12.53 7.38
N ALA A 114 -7.38 -11.29 7.55
CA ALA A 114 -8.13 -10.21 8.21
C ALA A 114 -9.30 -9.65 7.37
N GLN A 115 -9.27 -9.86 6.04
CA GLN A 115 -10.26 -9.29 5.10
C GLN A 115 -11.61 -10.03 5.12
N ALA A 116 -11.73 -11.18 5.79
CA ALA A 116 -12.97 -11.95 5.87
C ALA A 116 -13.98 -11.43 6.93
N GLY A 117 -13.57 -10.51 7.81
CA GLY A 117 -14.40 -10.02 8.94
C GLY A 117 -15.17 -8.71 8.69
N ALA A 118 -14.76 -7.91 7.71
CA ALA A 118 -15.29 -6.56 7.51
C ALA A 118 -16.52 -6.48 6.57
N ALA A 119 -16.78 -7.51 5.77
CA ALA A 119 -17.91 -7.56 4.82
C ALA A 119 -19.25 -8.02 5.47
N ALA A 120 -19.35 -7.97 6.81
CA ALA A 120 -20.48 -8.50 7.58
C ALA A 120 -21.08 -7.49 8.59
N ARG A 121 -20.88 -6.18 8.36
CA ARG A 121 -21.52 -5.08 9.09
C ARG A 121 -21.89 -3.95 8.14
#